data_AF-A0A351YBV4-F1
#
_entry.id   AF-A0A351YBV4-F1
#
_cell.length_a   1.000
_cell.length_b   1.000
_cell.length_c   1.000
_cell.angle_alpha   90.00
_cell.angle_beta   90.00
_cell.angle_gamma   90.00
#
_symmetry.space_group_name_H-M   'P 1'
#
loop_
_entity.id
_entity.type
_entity.pdbx_description
1 polymer ?
#
loop_
_entity_poly.entity_id
_entity_poly.type
_entity_poly.pdbx_seq_one_letter_code
_entity_poly.pdbx_strand_id
1 'polypeptide(L)'
;MLYDLNMAPSTGMDRTKVNYASIENRGIEFDVTANIISTRDWAWSMTFNIYKNKNKVTNIDADYVSVPGMSVLTSTVIKEGESLGLIYGFETDGVFRTQ
;
A
#
# COMPACT_ATOMS: atom_id res chain seq x y z
N MET A 1 7.65 -0.48 -8.52
CA MET A 1 7.41 0.86 -7.91
C MET A 1 8.37 1.84 -8.55
N LEU A 2 7.85 2.91 -9.15
CA LEU A 2 8.68 4.00 -9.66
C LEU A 2 8.88 5.03 -8.55
N TYR A 3 10.12 5.43 -8.28
CA TYR A 3 10.44 6.37 -7.21
C TYR A 3 11.45 7.42 -7.68
N ASP A 4 11.29 8.65 -7.18
CA ASP A 4 12.23 9.75 -7.44
C ASP A 4 13.34 9.72 -6.38
N LEU A 5 14.50 9.18 -6.74
CA LEU A 5 15.66 9.11 -5.85
C LEU A 5 16.46 10.41 -5.94
N ASN A 6 16.79 11.00 -4.78
CA ASN A 6 17.73 12.13 -4.73
C ASN A 6 19.14 11.62 -5.06
N MET A 7 19.80 12.26 -6.02
CA MET A 7 21.14 11.85 -6.43
C MET A 7 22.23 12.58 -5.63
N ALA A 8 23.43 12.01 -5.64
CA ALA A 8 24.59 12.70 -5.06
C ALA A 8 24.88 13.98 -5.87
N PRO A 9 25.16 15.13 -5.25
CA PRO A 9 25.39 16.39 -5.98
C PRO A 9 26.50 16.32 -7.03
N SER A 10 27.48 15.43 -6.86
CA SER A 10 28.56 15.18 -7.82
C SER A 10 28.09 14.65 -9.17
N THR A 11 26.86 14.12 -9.27
CA THR A 11 26.31 13.65 -10.55
C THR A 11 25.70 14.78 -11.38
N GLY A 12 25.63 16.01 -10.87
CA GLY A 12 25.10 17.18 -11.58
C GLY A 12 23.58 17.13 -11.85
N MET A 13 22.86 16.24 -11.17
CA MET A 13 21.41 16.06 -11.29
C MET A 13 20.80 16.04 -9.89
N ASP A 14 19.62 16.64 -9.71
CA ASP A 14 18.96 16.69 -8.41
C ASP A 14 18.22 15.37 -8.07
N ARG A 15 17.50 14.81 -9.06
CA ARG A 15 16.66 13.61 -8.89
C ARG A 15 16.62 12.77 -10.16
N THR A 16 16.43 11.46 -10.00
CA THR A 16 16.17 10.53 -11.11
C THR A 16 15.08 9.51 -10.77
N LYS A 17 14.34 9.08 -11.80
CA LYS A 17 13.29 8.05 -11.67
C LYS A 17 13.90 6.67 -11.78
N VAL A 18 13.65 5.83 -10.78
CA VAL A 18 14.14 4.45 -10.73
C VAL A 18 13.01 3.46 -10.43
N ASN A 19 13.15 2.23 -10.93
CA ASN A 19 12.31 1.10 -10.54
C ASN A 19 12.80 0.57 -9.18
N TYR A 20 12.43 1.26 -8.11
CA TYR A 20 13.02 1.07 -6.79
C TYR A 20 12.65 -0.26 -6.11
N ALA A 21 11.45 -0.79 -6.38
CA ALA A 21 10.99 -2.03 -5.76
C ALA A 21 10.08 -2.83 -6.69
N SER A 22 10.15 -4.15 -6.61
CA SER A 22 9.18 -5.08 -7.19
C SER A 22 8.13 -5.46 -6.16
N ILE A 23 6.86 -5.50 -6.59
CA ILE A 23 5.73 -5.77 -5.70
C ILE A 23 4.84 -6.81 -6.37
N GLU A 24 4.50 -7.86 -5.63
CA GLU A 24 3.48 -8.84 -5.99
C GLU A 24 2.19 -8.52 -5.26
N ASN A 25 1.05 -8.59 -5.95
CA ASN A 25 -0.28 -8.52 -5.36
C ASN A 25 -1.00 -9.82 -5.66
N ARG A 26 -1.45 -10.52 -4.62
CA ARG A 26 -2.16 -11.78 -4.75
C ARG A 26 -3.40 -11.79 -3.86
N GLY A 27 -4.53 -12.19 -4.44
CA GLY A 27 -5.80 -12.15 -3.75
C GLY A 27 -6.81 -13.17 -4.24
N ILE A 28 -7.95 -13.17 -3.57
CA ILE A 28 -9.16 -13.88 -3.98
C ILE A 28 -10.28 -12.86 -4.15
N GLU A 29 -11.12 -13.13 -5.14
CA GLU A 29 -12.30 -12.32 -5.48
C GLU A 29 -13.50 -13.26 -5.59
N PHE A 30 -14.62 -12.83 -5.04
CA PHE A 30 -15.88 -13.56 -5.09
C PHE A 30 -17.00 -12.60 -5.44
N ASP A 31 -17.70 -12.93 -6.52
CA ASP A 31 -18.75 -12.12 -7.10
C ASP A 31 -19.96 -12.99 -7.39
N VAL A 32 -21.11 -12.57 -6.88
CA VAL A 32 -22.39 -13.21 -7.13
C VAL A 32 -23.40 -12.17 -7.56
N THR A 33 -24.07 -12.47 -8.66
CA THR A 33 -25.25 -11.74 -9.12
C THR A 33 -26.41 -12.70 -9.21
N ALA A 34 -27.54 -12.34 -8.63
CA ALA A 34 -28.76 -13.12 -8.65
C ALA A 34 -29.94 -12.25 -9.12
N ASN A 35 -30.68 -12.74 -10.11
CA ASN A 35 -31.98 -12.20 -10.47
C ASN A 35 -33.03 -12.91 -9.61
N ILE A 36 -33.40 -12.30 -8.49
CA ILE A 36 -34.20 -12.95 -7.45
C ILE A 36 -35.68 -12.99 -7.86
N ILE A 37 -36.18 -11.94 -8.50
CA ILE A 37 -37.53 -11.92 -9.07
C ILE A 37 -37.45 -11.43 -10.51
N SER A 38 -38.10 -12.15 -11.44
CA SER A 38 -38.20 -11.76 -12.84
C SER A 38 -39.59 -12.12 -13.37
N THR A 39 -40.53 -11.19 -13.21
CA THR A 39 -41.88 -11.28 -13.78
C THR A 39 -42.10 -10.09 -14.72
N ARG A 40 -43.23 -10.08 -15.45
CA ARG A 40 -43.56 -8.99 -16.38
C ARG A 40 -43.70 -7.63 -15.69
N ASP A 41 -44.21 -7.63 -14.46
CA ASP A 41 -44.60 -6.41 -13.75
C ASP A 41 -43.62 -6.05 -12.61
N TRP A 42 -42.69 -6.96 -12.28
CA TRP A 42 -41.67 -6.73 -11.25
C TRP A 42 -40.38 -7.50 -11.52
N ALA A 43 -39.25 -6.81 -11.38
CA ALA A 43 -37.92 -7.41 -11.46
C ALA A 43 -37.06 -6.92 -10.29
N TRP A 44 -36.38 -7.86 -9.63
CA TRP A 44 -35.44 -7.56 -8.56
C TRP A 44 -34.19 -8.41 -8.71
N SER A 45 -33.04 -7.75 -8.68
CA SER A 45 -31.73 -8.39 -8.68
C SER A 45 -30.89 -7.90 -7.50
N MET A 46 -29.99 -8.76 -7.07
CA MET A 46 -29.00 -8.49 -6.04
C MET A 46 -27.62 -8.84 -6.57
N THR A 47 -26.66 -7.98 -6.27
CA THR A 47 -25.24 -8.22 -6.51
C THR A 47 -24.50 -8.12 -5.19
N PHE A 48 -23.61 -9.08 -4.95
CA PHE A 48 -22.71 -9.11 -3.81
C PHE A 48 -21.30 -9.39 -4.31
N ASN A 49 -20.36 -8.59 -3.86
CA ASN A 49 -18.94 -8.77 -4.15
C ASN A 49 -18.11 -8.66 -2.86
N ILE A 50 -17.11 -9.52 -2.74
CA ILE A 50 -16.11 -9.47 -1.68
C ILE A 50 -14.76 -9.86 -2.24
N TYR A 51 -13.71 -9.16 -1.82
CA TYR A 51 -12.35 -9.46 -2.24
C TYR A 51 -11.39 -9.35 -1.06
N LYS A 52 -10.26 -10.05 -1.18
CA LYS A 52 -9.14 -9.92 -0.29
C LYS A 52 -7.86 -9.96 -1.09
N ASN A 53 -7.08 -8.88 -1.01
CA ASN A 53 -5.77 -8.77 -1.64
C ASN A 53 -4.69 -8.67 -0.56
N LYS A 54 -3.56 -9.35 -0.78
CA LYS A 54 -2.33 -9.14 -0.05
C LYS A 54 -1.25 -8.67 -1.02
N ASN A 55 -0.56 -7.60 -0.66
CA ASN A 55 0.63 -7.14 -1.36
C ASN A 55 1.90 -7.60 -0.62
N LYS A 56 2.97 -7.78 -1.37
CA LYS A 56 4.29 -8.14 -0.84
C LYS A 56 5.37 -7.49 -1.70
N VAL A 57 6.33 -6.82 -1.07
CA VAL A 57 7.56 -6.38 -1.74
C VAL A 57 8.41 -7.62 -2.00
N THR A 58 8.64 -7.93 -3.28
CA THR A 58 9.37 -9.14 -3.70
C THR A 58 10.85 -8.90 -3.95
N ASN A 59 11.25 -7.65 -4.18
CA ASN A 59 12.64 -7.26 -4.34
C ASN A 59 12.79 -5.75 -4.14
N ILE A 60 13.85 -5.32 -3.47
CA ILE A 60 14.22 -3.92 -3.28
C ILE A 60 15.75 -3.85 -3.11
N ASP A 61 16.40 -2.83 -3.69
CA ASP A 61 17.86 -2.70 -3.62
C ASP A 61 18.36 -2.49 -2.17
N ALA A 62 17.61 -1.72 -1.38
CA ALA A 62 17.85 -1.53 0.04
C ALA A 62 16.53 -1.19 0.75
N ASP A 63 16.32 -1.78 1.92
CA ASP A 63 15.18 -1.46 2.78
C ASP A 63 15.08 0.04 3.03
N TYR A 64 13.86 0.57 2.94
CA TYR A 64 13.56 1.97 3.18
C TYR A 64 12.83 2.13 4.51
N VAL A 65 13.31 3.06 5.33
CA VAL A 65 12.63 3.53 6.54
C VAL A 65 12.47 5.03 6.42
N SER A 66 11.25 5.53 6.62
CA SER A 66 10.98 6.96 6.53
C SER A 66 11.78 7.74 7.54
N VAL A 67 12.37 8.85 7.10
CA VAL A 67 13.12 9.78 7.96
C VAL A 67 12.29 11.05 8.19
N PRO A 68 12.29 11.63 9.40
CA PRO A 68 11.63 12.91 9.67
C PRO A 68 12.07 14.01 8.68
N GLY A 69 11.10 14.78 8.17
CA GLY A 69 11.37 15.89 7.23
C GLY A 69 11.33 15.55 5.74
N MET A 70 11.10 14.28 5.37
CA MET A 70 10.81 13.93 3.97
C MET A 70 9.39 14.35 3.56
N SER A 71 9.19 14.74 2.29
CA SER A 71 7.85 15.09 1.77
C SER A 71 7.10 13.92 1.14
N VAL A 72 7.78 12.79 0.92
CA VAL A 72 7.26 11.60 0.23
C VAL A 72 7.70 10.37 1.02
N LEU A 73 6.84 9.35 1.10
CA LEU A 73 7.06 8.15 1.93
C LEU A 73 7.33 8.51 3.40
N THR A 74 6.50 9.40 3.96
CA THR A 74 6.54 9.74 5.38
C THR A 74 5.88 8.66 6.23
N SER A 75 6.43 8.44 7.42
CA SER A 75 5.89 7.48 8.41
C SER A 75 5.62 6.09 7.83
N THR A 76 6.53 5.60 6.99
CA THR A 76 6.40 4.31 6.33
C THR A 76 7.71 3.53 6.31
N VAL A 77 7.58 2.23 6.12
CA VAL A 77 8.70 1.30 5.94
C VAL A 77 8.41 0.43 4.73
N ILE A 78 9.39 0.27 3.85
CA ILE A 78 9.35 -0.62 2.69
C ILE A 78 10.48 -1.62 2.86
N LYS A 79 10.12 -2.90 3.01
CA LYS A 79 11.07 -3.97 3.28
C LYS A 79 10.76 -5.18 2.42
N GLU A 80 11.79 -5.85 1.93
CA GLU A 80 11.60 -7.11 1.24
C GLU A 80 10.89 -8.11 2.14
N GLY A 81 9.89 -8.81 1.59
CA GLY A 81 9.12 -9.77 2.36
C GLY A 81 7.84 -9.21 2.99
N GLU A 82 7.75 -7.90 3.18
CA GLU A 82 6.64 -7.24 3.86
C GLU A 82 5.61 -6.63 2.90
N SER A 83 4.43 -6.30 3.44
CA SER A 83 3.41 -5.57 2.69
C SER A 83 3.86 -4.14 2.37
N LEU A 84 3.51 -3.64 1.19
CA LEU A 84 3.73 -2.24 0.85
C LEU A 84 2.71 -1.37 1.59
N GLY A 85 3.18 -0.29 2.20
CA GLY A 85 2.33 0.69 2.90
C GLY A 85 2.24 0.48 4.42
N LEU A 86 3.18 -0.25 5.01
CA LEU A 86 3.31 -0.32 6.47
C LEU A 86 3.54 1.07 7.06
N ILE A 87 2.82 1.38 8.13
CA ILE A 87 3.01 2.61 8.90
C ILE A 87 4.18 2.38 9.85
N TYR A 88 5.10 3.33 9.89
CA TYR A 88 6.27 3.32 10.77
C TYR A 88 6.26 4.55 11.67
N GLY A 89 6.47 4.32 12.96
CA GLY A 89 6.46 5.36 13.99
C GLY A 89 6.67 4.78 15.38
N PHE A 90 6.62 5.64 16.38
CA PHE A 90 6.73 5.25 17.78
C PHE A 90 5.41 4.68 18.29
N GLU A 91 5.50 3.60 19.05
CA GLU A 91 4.42 3.12 19.91
C GLU A 91 4.47 3.90 21.24
N THR A 92 3.31 4.25 21.78
CA THR A 92 3.20 5.03 23.03
C THR A 92 2.29 4.32 24.02
N ASP A 93 2.70 4.28 25.29
CA ASP A 93 1.94 3.73 26.42
C ASP A 93 0.83 4.68 26.92
N GLY A 94 0.51 5.71 26.15
CA GLY A 94 -0.50 6.72 26.47
C GLY A 94 0.09 7.95 27.16
N VAL A 95 -0.75 8.68 27.88
CA VAL A 95 -0.36 9.92 28.57
C VAL A 95 -0.28 9.68 30.08
N PHE A 96 0.69 10.31 30.75
CA PHE A 96 0.76 10.32 32.21
C PHE A 96 -0.46 11.08 32.77
N ARG A 97 -1.26 10.41 33.60
CA ARG A 97 -2.55 10.93 34.11
C ARG A 97 -2.56 11.26 35.60
N THR A 98 -1.51 10.97 36.33
CA THR A 98 -1.43 11.22 37.78
C THR A 98 -0.19 12.03 38.10
N GLN A 99 -0.40 13.20 38.68
CA GLN A 99 0.54 13.97 39.51
C GLN A 99 -0.17 14.28 40.82
#